data_AF-A0A9E5AMX5-F1
#
_entry.id   AF-A0A9E5AMX5-F1
#
_cell.length_a   1.000
_cell.length_b   1.000
_cell.length_c   1.000
_cell.angle_alpha   90.00
_cell.angle_beta   90.00
_cell.angle_gamma   90.00
#
_symmetry.space_group_name_H-M   'P 1'
#
loop_
_entity.id
_entity.type
_entity.pdbx_description
1 polymer ?
#
loop_
_entity_poly.entity_id
_entity_poly.type
_entity_poly.pdbx_seq_one_letter_code
_entity_poly.pdbx_strand_id
1 'polypeptide(L)'
;YRPTIVLVSDGQPTDEWQAPLQALLASDRCGKALRMCLAIGADADLDVLRAFLADPEGRVYRADEARQIREFFQLVTMSVSSRSRSTNPNAAPASGASVVWDL
;
A
#
# COMPACT_ATOMS: atom_id res chain seq x y z
N TYR A 1 6.31 -14.96 -8.24
CA TYR A 1 5.10 -14.17 -7.90
C TYR A 1 5.49 -13.09 -6.91
N ARG A 2 5.32 -11.81 -7.25
CA ARG A 2 5.54 -10.68 -6.33
C ARG A 2 4.33 -10.56 -5.40
N PRO A 3 4.49 -10.69 -4.08
CA PRO A 3 3.36 -10.57 -3.16
C PRO A 3 2.84 -9.13 -3.14
N THR A 4 1.63 -8.98 -2.63
CA THR A 4 1.05 -7.66 -2.32
C THR A 4 0.98 -7.54 -0.82
N ILE A 5 1.54 -6.47 -0.29
CA ILE A 5 1.52 -6.19 1.14
C ILE A 5 0.72 -4.91 1.33
N VAL A 6 -0.29 -5.00 2.18
CA VAL A 6 -1.17 -3.88 2.49
C VAL A 6 -0.97 -3.55 3.96
N LEU A 7 -0.61 -2.30 4.25
CA LEU A 7 -0.50 -1.79 5.61
C LEU A 7 -1.67 -0.84 5.88
N VAL A 8 -2.38 -1.09 6.97
CA VAL A 8 -3.49 -0.25 7.42
C VAL A 8 -3.21 0.17 8.86
N SER A 9 -3.29 1.46 9.15
CA SER A 9 -3.00 1.99 10.50
C SER A 9 -3.84 3.23 10.78
N ASP A 10 -4.27 3.36 12.04
CA ASP A 10 -5.02 4.49 12.59
C ASP A 10 -4.21 5.36 13.56
N GLY A 11 -2.91 5.10 13.72
CA GLY A 11 -2.12 5.76 14.77
C GLY A 11 -0.61 5.77 14.53
N GLN A 12 0.11 6.13 15.60
CA GLN A 12 1.56 6.25 15.66
C GLN A 12 2.22 4.90 15.97
N PRO A 13 3.46 4.65 15.52
CA PRO A 13 4.20 3.46 15.91
C PRO A 13 4.55 3.49 17.39
N THR A 14 4.42 2.35 18.07
CA THR A 14 4.73 2.21 19.51
C THR A 14 6.17 1.82 19.79
N ASP A 15 6.83 1.16 18.83
CA ASP A 15 8.15 0.53 18.98
C ASP A 15 9.10 0.91 17.84
N GLU A 16 10.36 0.45 17.92
CA GLU A 16 11.37 0.61 16.86
C GLU A 16 10.98 -0.16 15.59
N TRP A 17 10.34 0.53 14.64
CA TRP A 17 9.82 -0.04 13.40
C TRP A 17 10.81 0.05 12.24
N GLN A 18 11.85 0.89 12.33
CA GLN A 18 12.76 1.17 11.23
C GLN A 18 13.60 -0.06 10.86
N ALA A 19 14.17 -0.74 11.85
CA ALA A 19 14.96 -1.96 11.63
C ALA A 19 14.15 -3.10 10.98
N PRO A 20 12.95 -3.48 11.49
CA PRO A 20 12.14 -4.51 10.84
C PRO A 20 11.62 -4.08 9.47
N LEU A 21 11.32 -2.78 9.27
CA LEU A 21 10.97 -2.28 7.94
C LEU A 21 12.14 -2.45 6.96
N GLN A 22 13.36 -2.06 7.33
CA GLN A 22 14.52 -2.23 6.45
C GLN A 22 14.78 -3.70 6.11
N ALA A 23 14.61 -4.60 7.08
CA ALA A 23 14.69 -6.04 6.84
C ALA A 23 13.61 -6.53 5.83
N LEU A 24 12.38 -6.01 5.94
CA LEU A 24 11.30 -6.30 4.99
C LEU A 24 11.67 -5.83 3.57
N LEU A 25 12.14 -4.59 3.44
CA LEU A 25 12.50 -3.98 2.16
C LEU A 25 13.72 -4.64 1.51
N ALA A 26 14.69 -5.10 2.30
CA ALA A 26 15.87 -5.80 1.82
C ALA A 26 15.63 -7.28 1.45
N SER A 27 14.49 -7.85 1.84
CA SER A 27 14.21 -9.25 1.55
C SER A 27 13.96 -9.50 0.05
N ASP A 28 14.41 -10.64 -0.47
CA ASP A 28 14.32 -10.94 -1.92
C ASP A 28 12.86 -10.95 -2.43
N ARG A 29 11.93 -11.42 -1.60
CA ARG A 29 10.52 -11.50 -1.96
C ARG A 29 9.76 -10.19 -1.68
N CYS A 30 9.95 -9.57 -0.52
CA CYS A 30 9.16 -8.40 -0.13
C CYS A 30 9.74 -7.09 -0.65
N GLY A 31 11.04 -7.02 -0.96
CA GLY A 31 11.64 -5.86 -1.63
C GLY A 31 11.08 -5.61 -3.03
N LYS A 32 10.53 -6.66 -3.67
CA LYS A 32 9.84 -6.58 -4.98
C LYS A 32 8.31 -6.56 -4.84
N ALA A 33 7.77 -6.50 -3.62
CA ALA A 33 6.33 -6.52 -3.40
C ALA A 33 5.66 -5.22 -3.85
N LEU A 34 4.43 -5.34 -4.36
CA LEU A 34 3.56 -4.17 -4.43
C LEU A 34 3.13 -3.83 -3.00
N ARG A 35 3.34 -2.59 -2.61
CA ARG A 35 2.99 -2.08 -1.28
C ARG A 35 1.91 -1.03 -1.42
N MET A 36 0.91 -1.11 -0.56
CA MET A 36 -0.24 -0.19 -0.53
C MET A 36 -0.54 0.16 0.92
N CYS A 37 -0.89 1.41 1.20
CA CYS A 37 -1.09 1.90 2.55
C CYS A 37 -2.42 2.62 2.72
N LEU A 38 -3.11 2.36 3.83
CA LEU A 38 -4.28 3.12 4.26
C LEU A 38 -4.04 3.71 5.65
N ALA A 39 -4.07 5.04 5.73
CA ALA A 39 -4.18 5.81 6.96
C ALA A 39 -5.66 5.92 7.35
N ILE A 40 -5.99 5.61 8.61
CA ILE A 40 -7.35 5.76 9.14
C ILE A 40 -7.35 6.93 10.13
N GLY A 41 -8.26 7.88 9.92
CA GLY A 41 -8.41 9.04 10.78
C GLY A 41 -7.21 10.00 10.74
N ALA A 42 -7.19 10.91 11.72
CA ALA A 42 -6.23 12.02 11.77
C ALA A 42 -4.91 11.67 12.48
N ASP A 43 -4.89 10.64 13.32
CA ASP A 43 -3.74 10.31 14.19
C ASP A 43 -2.73 9.36 13.53
N ALA A 44 -3.06 8.83 12.35
CA ALA A 44 -2.20 7.95 11.59
C ALA A 44 -0.89 8.64 11.16
N ASP A 45 0.24 7.97 11.40
CA ASP A 45 1.55 8.48 11.00
C ASP A 45 1.80 8.29 9.49
N LEU A 46 1.61 9.38 8.74
CA LEU A 46 1.82 9.37 7.29
C LEU A 46 3.28 9.15 6.90
N ASP A 47 4.25 9.55 7.72
CA ASP A 47 5.66 9.42 7.39
C ASP A 47 6.13 7.98 7.54
N VAL A 48 5.63 7.26 8.54
CA VAL A 48 5.82 5.80 8.68
C VAL A 48 5.18 5.05 7.51
N LEU A 49 3.95 5.42 7.14
CA LEU A 49 3.26 4.79 6.00
C LEU A 49 3.99 5.06 4.67
N ARG A 50 4.52 6.27 4.47
CA ARG A 50 5.37 6.60 3.31
C ARG A 50 6.67 5.81 3.32
N ALA A 51 7.32 5.68 4.48
CA ALA A 51 8.53 4.87 4.61
C ALA A 51 8.25 3.40 4.25
N PHE A 52 7.10 2.86 4.67
CA PHE A 52 6.68 1.51 4.29
C PHE A 52 6.49 1.36 2.78
N LEU A 53 5.88 2.34 2.10
CA LEU A 53 5.72 2.31 0.64
C LEU A 53 7.05 2.25 -0.10
N ALA A 54 8.12 2.84 0.46
CA ALA A 54 9.46 2.98 -0.12
C ALA A 54 9.44 3.16 -1.65
N ASP A 55 8.55 4.04 -2.09
CA ASP A 55 8.28 4.40 -3.47
C ASP A 55 7.91 5.89 -3.48
N PRO A 56 8.75 6.78 -4.05
CA PRO A 56 8.49 8.22 -4.09
C PRO A 56 7.19 8.59 -4.82
N GLU A 57 6.73 7.76 -5.75
CA GLU A 57 5.47 7.96 -6.47
C GLU A 57 4.28 7.27 -5.77
N GLY A 58 4.56 6.52 -4.71
CA GLY A 58 3.58 5.77 -3.93
C GLY A 58 2.62 6.70 -3.18
N ARG A 59 1.32 6.43 -3.31
CA ARG A 59 0.26 7.15 -2.59
C ARG A 59 -0.13 6.43 -1.31
N VAL A 60 -0.15 7.16 -0.19
CA VAL A 60 -0.86 6.74 1.03
C VAL A 60 -2.33 7.14 0.89
N TYR A 61 -3.24 6.17 0.99
CA TYR A 61 -4.67 6.42 0.98
C TYR A 61 -5.11 6.85 2.38
N ARG A 62 -6.11 7.72 2.50
CA ARG A 62 -6.67 8.16 3.78
C ARG A 62 -8.16 7.82 3.83
N ALA A 63 -8.61 7.31 4.97
CA ALA A 63 -10.00 7.06 5.26
C ALA A 63 -10.38 7.72 6.60
N ASP A 64 -11.27 8.69 6.55
CA ASP A 64 -11.90 9.31 7.72
C ASP A 64 -13.29 8.69 7.99
N GLU A 65 -13.84 7.93 7.04
CA GLU A 65 -15.11 7.19 7.19
C GLU A 65 -15.01 5.72 6.72
N ALA A 66 -15.87 4.86 7.28
CA ALA A 66 -15.89 3.43 6.99
C ALA A 66 -16.12 3.10 5.50
N ARG A 67 -16.82 3.97 4.77
CA ARG A 67 -17.03 3.82 3.33
C ARG A 67 -15.71 3.82 2.55
N GLN A 68 -14.79 4.71 2.90
CA GLN A 68 -13.49 4.83 2.23
C GLN A 68 -12.60 3.60 2.48
N ILE A 69 -12.69 2.98 3.66
CA ILE A 69 -12.01 1.71 3.96
C ILE A 69 -12.50 0.61 3.00
N ARG A 70 -13.82 0.52 2.78
CA ARG A 70 -14.40 -0.44 1.83
C ARG A 70 -13.89 -0.21 0.40
N GLU A 71 -13.88 1.03 -0.06
CA GLU A 71 -13.38 1.40 -1.39
C GLU A 71 -11.90 1.03 -1.56
N PHE A 72 -11.11 1.18 -0.49
CA PHE A 72 -9.68 0.89 -0.53
C PHE A 72 -9.47 -0.61 -0.75
N PHE A 73 -10.18 -1.46 0.00
CA PHE A 73 -10.11 -2.91 -0.20
C PHE A 73 -10.68 -3.38 -1.54
N GLN A 74 -11.66 -2.67 -2.11
CA GLN A 74 -12.10 -2.91 -3.49
C GLN A 74 -10.96 -2.63 -4.48
N LEU A 75 -10.24 -1.52 -4.32
CA LEU A 75 -9.07 -1.20 -5.15
C LEU A 75 -7.94 -2.21 -4.98
N VAL A 76 -7.63 -2.63 -3.75
CA VAL A 76 -6.66 -3.71 -3.46
C VAL A 76 -7.06 -4.98 -4.19
N THR A 77 -8.33 -5.40 -4.07
CA THR A 77 -8.85 -6.61 -4.71
C THR A 77 -8.69 -6.54 -6.22
N MET A 78 -9.12 -5.46 -6.85
CA MET A 78 -8.97 -5.26 -8.30
C MET A 78 -7.50 -5.28 -8.73
N SER A 79 -6.61 -4.65 -7.96
CA SER A 79 -5.17 -4.62 -8.22
C SER A 79 -4.51 -5.99 -8.12
N VAL A 80 -4.91 -6.81 -7.13
CA VAL A 80 -4.43 -8.19 -6.97
C VAL A 80 -5.00 -9.09 -8.08
N SER A 81 -6.31 -9.03 -8.36
CA SER A 81 -6.96 -9.82 -9.40
C SER A 81 -6.44 -9.51 -10.80
N SER A 82 -6.18 -8.24 -11.11
CA SER A 82 -5.58 -7.82 -12.39
C SER A 82 -4.21 -8.47 -12.60
N ARG A 83 -3.33 -8.40 -11.58
CA ARG A 83 -1.99 -9.00 -11.67
C ARG A 83 -1.99 -10.52 -11.66
N SER A 84 -2.88 -11.15 -10.90
CA SER A 84 -3.03 -12.61 -10.89
C SER A 84 -3.40 -13.16 -12.27
N ARG A 85 -4.21 -12.42 -13.05
CA ARG A 85 -4.62 -12.77 -14.41
C ARG A 85 -3.67 -12.28 -15.51
N SER A 86 -2.66 -11.48 -15.17
CA SER A 86 -1.69 -10.94 -16.14
C SER A 86 -0.69 -12.03 -16.56
N THR A 87 -0.47 -12.16 -17.86
CA THR A 87 0.59 -13.01 -18.45
C THR A 87 2.00 -12.50 -18.11
N ASN A 88 2.15 -11.28 -17.59
CA ASN A 88 3.37 -10.78 -16.96
C ASN A 88 3.05 -10.12 -15.60
N PRO A 89 2.93 -10.91 -14.51
CA PRO A 89 2.51 -10.44 -13.19
C PRO A 89 3.55 -9.52 -12.51
N ASN A 90 4.72 -9.33 -13.12
CA ASN A 90 5.79 -8.45 -12.64
C ASN A 90 5.83 -7.08 -13.34
N ALA A 91 5.05 -6.88 -14.41
CA ALA A 91 4.94 -5.58 -15.06
C ALA A 91 4.12 -4.63 -14.17
N ALA A 92 4.65 -3.43 -13.90
CA ALA A 92 3.90 -2.38 -13.23
C ALA A 92 2.68 -2.02 -14.10
N PRO A 93 1.48 -1.82 -13.52
CA PRO A 93 0.32 -1.41 -14.30
C PRO A 93 0.63 -0.08 -15.00
N ALA A 94 0.33 0.01 -16.29
CA ALA A 94 0.37 1.28 -17.01
C ALA A 94 -0.59 2.26 -16.31
N SER A 95 -0.07 3.44 -15.98
CA SER A 95 -0.78 4.57 -15.41
C SER A 95 -1.94 4.97 -16.31
N GLY A 96 -3.15 4.49 -15.99
CA GLY A 96 -4.33 4.73 -16.82
C GLY A 96 -5.68 4.53 -16.15
N ALA A 97 -5.73 4.34 -14.82
CA ALA A 97 -6.98 4.30 -14.10
C ALA A 97 -6.99 5.42 -13.07
N SER A 98 -7.55 6.57 -13.45
CA SER A 98 -8.11 7.55 -12.51
C SER A 98 -9.25 6.87 -11.75
N VAL A 99 -8.89 6.05 -10.76
CA VAL A 99 -9.84 5.56 -9.76
C VAL A 99 -10.02 6.70 -8.77
N VAL A 100 -11.30 7.06 -8.61
CA VAL A 100 -11.88 8.02 -7.68
C VAL A 100 -11.20 7.92 -6.30
N TRP A 101 -10.17 8.73 -6.10
CA TRP A 101 -9.54 9.00 -4.81
C TRP A 101 -9.23 10.49 -4.63
N ASP A 102 -9.55 11.31 -5.63
CA ASP A 102 -9.33 12.77 -5.63
C ASP A 102 -10.62 13.52 -5.28
N LEU A 103 -11.27 13.13 -4.18
CA LEU A 103 -12.32 13.91 -3.52
C LEU A 103 -11.87 14.26 -2.10
#